data_AF-A0A2R5EG30-F1
#
_entry.id   AF-A0A2R5EG30-F1
#
_cell.length_a   1.000
_cell.length_b   1.000
_cell.length_c   1.000
_cell.angle_alpha   90.00
_cell.angle_beta   90.00
_cell.angle_gamma   90.00
#
_symmetry.space_group_name_H-M   'P 1'
#
loop_
_entity.id
_entity.type
_entity.pdbx_description
1 polymer ?
#
loop_
_entity_poly.entity_id
_entity_poly.type
_entity_poly.pdbx_seq_one_letter_code
_entity_poly.pdbx_strand_id
1 'polypeptide(L)'
;MTHTFFPAAIRRVLLRLLVLGLGLGVAACSHVPAGSGVDDGRVDHSRLVLDTLALAQKTATASAEEQRRELAAAQQAFTRERSLTHRLRLGTLLALPLPNLEDEARAVQVLEPVAAQAGPGSPASQLAALLLGQVNDRLKQARRAQQLKEQLDELKNIERQLIERGRRSAPPTRP
;
A
#
# COMPACT_ATOMS: atom_id res chain seq x y z
N MET A 1 -17.28 21.75 46.47
CA MET A 1 -15.85 21.42 46.67
C MET A 1 -15.85 20.22 47.61
N THR A 2 -15.60 18.98 47.20
CA THR A 2 -14.40 18.45 46.54
C THR A 2 -14.74 17.19 45.72
N HIS A 3 -14.12 17.07 44.55
CA HIS A 3 -14.25 15.95 43.62
C HIS A 3 -13.65 14.66 44.19
N THR A 4 -14.41 13.57 44.16
CA THR A 4 -13.90 12.21 44.31
C THR A 4 -13.23 11.77 43.02
N PHE A 5 -11.91 11.65 43.06
CA PHE A 5 -11.06 11.00 42.06
C PHE A 5 -11.33 9.48 42.12
N PHE A 6 -12.01 8.94 41.10
CA PHE A 6 -12.12 7.49 40.90
C PHE A 6 -11.24 7.07 39.71
N PRO A 7 -10.28 6.14 39.88
CA PRO A 7 -9.26 5.87 38.89
C PRO A 7 -9.80 5.09 37.67
N ALA A 8 -9.55 5.63 36.49
CA ALA A 8 -9.94 5.12 35.17
C ALA A 8 -9.34 3.75 34.76
N ALA A 9 -8.62 3.08 35.67
CA ALA A 9 -7.95 1.79 35.42
C ALA A 9 -8.92 0.60 35.50
N ILE A 10 -9.94 0.67 36.36
CA ILE A 10 -10.86 -0.46 36.60
C ILE A 10 -11.81 -0.70 35.42
N ARG A 11 -12.18 0.38 34.72
CA ARG A 11 -13.11 0.33 33.57
C ARG A 11 -12.52 -0.37 32.34
N ARG A 12 -11.19 -0.42 32.20
CA ARG A 12 -10.50 -1.06 31.06
C ARG A 12 -10.35 -2.56 31.23
N VAL A 13 -10.24 -3.04 32.48
CA VAL A 13 -10.10 -4.49 32.77
C VAL A 13 -11.45 -5.19 32.64
N LEU A 14 -12.53 -4.56 33.10
CA LEU A 14 -13.89 -5.12 32.97
C LEU A 14 -14.34 -5.19 31.49
N LEU A 15 -13.97 -4.20 30.68
CA LEU A 15 -14.27 -4.19 29.24
C LEU A 15 -13.54 -5.31 28.49
N ARG A 16 -12.30 -5.64 28.90
CA ARG A 16 -11.52 -6.74 28.30
C ARG A 16 -12.07 -8.12 28.67
N LEU A 17 -12.62 -8.28 29.87
CA LEU A 17 -13.28 -9.54 30.28
C LEU A 17 -14.66 -9.72 29.61
N LEU A 18 -15.40 -8.64 29.38
CA LEU A 18 -16.71 -8.70 28.74
C LEU A 18 -16.62 -9.04 27.24
N VAL A 19 -15.55 -8.61 26.56
CA VAL A 19 -15.27 -8.99 25.15
C VAL A 19 -14.80 -10.45 25.02
N LEU A 20 -14.19 -11.04 26.06
CA LEU A 20 -13.75 -12.43 26.03
C LEU A 20 -14.87 -13.45 26.32
N GLY A 21 -16.01 -13.00 26.87
CA GLY A 21 -17.10 -13.89 27.32
C GLY A 21 -18.27 -14.07 26.35
N LEU A 22 -18.35 -13.29 25.27
CA LEU A 22 -19.54 -13.25 24.38
C LEU A 22 -19.25 -13.71 22.95
N GLY A 23 -18.53 -14.82 22.80
CA GLY A 23 -18.25 -15.44 21.49
C GLY A 23 -18.48 -16.95 21.44
N LEU A 24 -18.92 -17.57 22.54
CA LEU A 24 -19.36 -18.96 22.54
C LEU A 24 -20.86 -19.01 22.22
N GLY A 25 -21.17 -19.35 20.97
CA GLY A 25 -22.47 -19.89 20.60
C GLY A 25 -23.00 -19.43 19.25
N VAL A 26 -23.29 -20.43 18.40
CA VAL A 26 -24.10 -20.38 17.18
C VAL A 26 -23.37 -20.11 15.86
N ALA A 27 -22.83 -21.20 15.29
CA ALA A 27 -23.08 -21.63 13.90
C ALA A 27 -22.69 -23.11 13.83
N ALA A 28 -23.60 -24.06 14.10
CA ALA A 28 -24.55 -24.58 13.11
C ALA A 28 -23.86 -25.03 11.82
N CYS A 29 -23.86 -26.34 11.62
CA CYS A 29 -23.22 -27.11 10.57
C CYS A 29 -23.49 -26.56 9.15
N SER A 30 -22.45 -26.10 8.47
CA SER A 30 -22.40 -26.24 7.01
C SER A 30 -21.56 -27.47 6.70
N HIS A 31 -22.22 -28.45 6.11
CA HIS A 31 -21.63 -29.65 5.55
C HIS A 31 -20.65 -29.22 4.45
N VAL A 32 -19.37 -29.09 4.79
CA VAL A 32 -18.31 -28.91 3.81
C VAL A 32 -18.05 -30.29 3.20
N PRO A 33 -18.29 -30.49 1.90
CA PRO A 33 -17.89 -31.73 1.27
C PRO A 33 -16.37 -31.81 1.41
N ALA A 34 -15.91 -32.85 2.09
CA ALA A 34 -14.50 -33.23 2.14
C ALA A 34 -14.08 -33.66 0.72
N GLY A 35 -13.86 -32.68 -0.14
CA GLY A 35 -13.16 -32.83 -1.40
C GLY A 35 -11.69 -33.06 -1.06
N SER A 36 -11.34 -34.33 -0.89
CA SER A 36 -9.98 -34.84 -0.81
C SER A 36 -9.17 -34.36 -2.02
N GLY A 37 -8.39 -33.29 -1.83
CA GLY A 37 -7.52 -32.68 -2.84
C GLY A 37 -7.24 -31.16 -2.66
N VAL A 38 -7.85 -30.49 -1.69
CA VAL A 38 -7.95 -29.00 -1.65
C VAL A 38 -6.86 -28.27 -0.83
N ASP A 39 -6.00 -28.93 -0.05
CA ASP A 39 -5.18 -28.22 0.94
C ASP A 39 -3.76 -27.84 0.50
N ASP A 40 -3.14 -28.62 -0.39
CA ASP A 40 -1.71 -28.47 -0.73
C ASP A 40 -1.40 -27.10 -1.36
N GLY A 41 -2.16 -26.73 -2.40
CA GLY A 41 -2.01 -25.42 -3.04
C GLY A 41 -2.33 -24.25 -2.12
N ARG A 42 -3.31 -24.37 -1.21
CA ARG A 42 -3.67 -23.26 -0.30
C ARG A 42 -2.60 -23.03 0.77
N VAL A 43 -2.03 -24.11 1.30
CA VAL A 43 -0.89 -24.06 2.24
C VAL A 43 0.33 -23.43 1.55
N ASP A 44 0.58 -23.80 0.29
CA ASP A 44 1.69 -23.23 -0.49
C ASP A 44 1.51 -21.73 -0.76
N HIS A 45 0.31 -21.27 -1.12
CA HIS A 45 0.04 -19.85 -1.33
C HIS A 45 0.15 -19.06 -0.02
N SER A 46 -0.23 -19.67 1.11
CA SER A 46 -0.10 -19.04 2.43
C SER A 46 1.36 -18.85 2.81
N ARG A 47 2.19 -19.90 2.64
CA ARG A 47 3.65 -19.83 2.87
C ARG A 47 4.31 -18.81 1.96
N LEU A 48 3.96 -18.81 0.67
CA LEU A 48 4.45 -17.84 -0.30
C LEU A 48 4.15 -16.39 0.13
N VAL A 49 2.93 -16.12 0.59
CA VAL A 49 2.53 -14.80 1.09
C VAL A 49 3.35 -14.41 2.31
N LEU A 50 3.51 -15.31 3.29
CA LEU A 50 4.30 -15.04 4.49
C LEU A 50 5.77 -14.74 4.16
N ASP A 51 6.39 -15.52 3.28
CA ASP A 51 7.76 -15.30 2.82
C ASP A 51 7.89 -13.93 2.13
N THR A 52 6.89 -13.57 1.33
CA THR A 52 6.89 -12.30 0.60
C THR A 52 6.70 -11.11 1.53
N LEU A 53 5.85 -11.22 2.55
CA LEU A 53 5.69 -10.20 3.58
C LEU A 53 6.96 -10.04 4.43
N ALA A 54 7.61 -11.15 4.79
CA ALA A 54 8.88 -11.12 5.51
C ALA A 54 9.98 -10.42 4.68
N LEU A 55 10.07 -10.73 3.37
CA LEU A 55 10.97 -10.05 2.45
C LEU A 55 10.68 -8.54 2.38
N ALA A 56 9.42 -8.16 2.26
CA ALA A 56 8.99 -6.77 2.20
C ALA A 56 9.37 -6.01 3.48
N GLN A 57 9.12 -6.60 4.65
CA GLN A 57 9.47 -6.02 5.95
C GLN A 57 10.99 -5.84 6.11
N LYS A 58 11.77 -6.88 5.77
CA LYS A 58 13.24 -6.82 5.79
C LYS A 58 13.74 -5.68 4.89
N THR A 59 13.20 -5.59 3.68
CA THR A 59 13.62 -4.58 2.69
C THR A 59 13.26 -3.16 3.14
N ALA A 60 12.10 -2.97 3.78
CA ALA A 60 11.65 -1.67 4.26
C ALA A 60 12.57 -1.05 5.32
N THR A 61 13.25 -1.88 6.12
CA THR A 61 14.20 -1.42 7.14
C THR A 61 15.66 -1.51 6.70
N ALA A 62 15.94 -2.00 5.49
CA ALA A 62 17.29 -2.16 4.98
C ALA A 62 17.89 -0.82 4.50
N SER A 63 19.20 -0.79 4.32
CA SER A 63 19.88 0.36 3.70
C SER A 63 19.47 0.54 2.23
N ALA A 64 19.65 1.75 1.67
CA ALA A 64 19.31 2.03 0.28
C ALA A 64 20.02 1.10 -0.73
N GLU A 65 21.28 0.74 -0.45
CA GLU A 65 22.05 -0.18 -1.28
C GLU A 65 21.48 -1.61 -1.22
N GLU A 66 21.11 -2.08 -0.02
CA GLU A 66 20.46 -3.39 0.15
C GLU A 66 19.08 -3.43 -0.50
N GLN A 67 18.29 -2.37 -0.36
CA GLN A 67 17.00 -2.22 -1.05
C GLN A 67 17.14 -2.42 -2.56
N ARG A 68 18.09 -1.71 -3.18
CA ARG A 68 18.36 -1.81 -4.63
C ARG A 68 18.83 -3.20 -5.04
N ARG A 69 19.70 -3.82 -4.22
CA ARG A 69 20.18 -5.19 -4.45
C ARG A 69 19.05 -6.21 -4.42
N GLU A 70 18.17 -6.13 -3.43
CA GLU A 70 17.01 -7.04 -3.29
C GLU A 70 16.04 -6.86 -4.47
N LEU A 71 15.77 -5.60 -4.88
CA LEU A 71 14.94 -5.35 -6.06
C LEU A 71 15.57 -5.91 -7.35
N ALA A 72 16.88 -5.69 -7.55
CA ALA A 72 17.59 -6.21 -8.71
C ALA A 72 17.58 -7.76 -8.74
N ALA A 73 17.75 -8.41 -7.59
CA ALA A 73 17.68 -9.85 -7.46
C ALA A 73 16.27 -10.39 -7.79
N ALA A 74 15.22 -9.77 -7.24
CA ALA A 74 13.83 -10.15 -7.54
C ALA A 74 13.49 -9.94 -9.03
N GLN A 75 13.97 -8.84 -9.61
CA GLN A 75 13.79 -8.54 -11.03
C GLN A 75 14.50 -9.57 -11.92
N GLN A 76 15.73 -9.94 -11.59
CA GLN A 76 16.47 -10.96 -12.33
C GLN A 76 15.79 -12.33 -12.23
N ALA A 77 15.30 -12.72 -11.05
CA ALA A 77 14.59 -13.98 -10.86
C ALA A 77 13.31 -14.02 -11.69
N PHE A 78 12.54 -12.93 -11.73
CA PHE A 78 11.33 -12.82 -12.57
C PHE A 78 11.64 -12.86 -14.07
N THR A 79 12.75 -12.27 -14.51
CA THR A 79 13.20 -12.35 -15.90
C THR A 79 13.59 -13.77 -16.30
N ARG A 80 14.25 -14.52 -15.40
CA ARG A 80 14.62 -15.92 -15.62
C ARG A 80 13.38 -16.82 -15.67
N GLU A 81 12.47 -16.64 -14.72
CA GLU A 81 11.26 -17.44 -14.59
C GLU A 81 10.08 -16.57 -14.16
N ARG A 82 9.04 -16.50 -15.02
CA ARG A 82 7.84 -15.69 -14.77
C ARG A 82 6.80 -16.42 -13.91
N SER A 83 7.26 -17.14 -12.88
CA SER A 83 6.40 -17.87 -11.95
C SER A 83 5.59 -16.93 -11.04
N LEU A 84 4.52 -17.46 -10.46
CA LEU A 84 3.67 -16.72 -9.51
C LEU A 84 4.51 -16.19 -8.33
N THR A 85 5.44 -17.01 -7.81
CA THR A 85 6.36 -16.64 -6.73
C THR A 85 7.22 -15.42 -7.08
N HIS A 86 7.92 -15.46 -8.21
CA HIS A 86 8.80 -14.35 -8.61
C HIS A 86 8.00 -13.09 -8.95
N ARG A 87 6.82 -13.26 -9.54
CA ARG A 87 5.91 -12.16 -9.84
C ARG A 87 5.40 -11.47 -8.57
N LEU A 88 4.90 -12.23 -7.60
CA LEU A 88 4.40 -11.67 -6.34
C LEU A 88 5.52 -10.99 -5.54
N ARG A 89 6.71 -11.59 -5.48
CA ARG A 89 7.88 -10.99 -4.81
C ARG A 89 8.29 -9.67 -5.45
N LEU A 90 8.49 -9.65 -6.78
CA LEU A 90 8.86 -8.43 -7.49
C LEU A 90 7.78 -7.36 -7.34
N GLY A 91 6.51 -7.71 -7.55
CA GLY A 91 5.39 -6.80 -7.44
C GLY A 91 5.27 -6.19 -6.05
N THR A 92 5.51 -6.98 -4.99
CA THR A 92 5.49 -6.49 -3.61
C THR A 92 6.61 -5.50 -3.34
N LEU A 93 7.83 -5.76 -3.83
CA LEU A 93 8.95 -4.82 -3.66
C LEU A 93 8.72 -3.49 -4.39
N LEU A 94 8.20 -3.53 -5.63
CA LEU A 94 7.84 -2.33 -6.40
C LEU A 94 6.68 -1.56 -5.77
N ALA A 95 5.80 -2.25 -5.05
CA ALA A 95 4.69 -1.66 -4.32
C ALA A 95 5.11 -1.03 -2.97
N LEU A 96 6.36 -1.18 -2.52
CA LEU A 96 6.80 -0.51 -1.29
C LEU A 96 6.91 1.01 -1.53
N PRO A 97 6.42 1.86 -0.60
CA PRO A 97 6.55 3.31 -0.70
C PRO A 97 7.96 3.75 -0.26
N LEU A 98 8.98 3.28 -0.98
CA LEU A 98 10.38 3.57 -0.72
C LEU A 98 10.96 4.35 -1.91
N PRO A 99 11.62 5.50 -1.68
CA PRO A 99 12.06 6.37 -2.77
C PRO A 99 13.07 5.72 -3.74
N ASN A 100 13.77 4.67 -3.30
CA ASN A 100 14.75 3.96 -4.14
C ASN A 100 14.14 2.85 -5.01
N LEU A 101 12.91 2.40 -4.70
CA LEU A 101 12.28 1.23 -5.34
C LEU A 101 10.99 1.58 -6.08
N GLU A 102 10.56 2.83 -6.01
CA GLU A 102 9.25 3.28 -6.47
C GLU A 102 9.14 3.24 -8.00
N ASP A 103 8.35 2.29 -8.48
CA ASP A 103 7.86 2.23 -9.86
C ASP A 103 6.44 1.66 -9.83
N GLU A 104 5.51 2.55 -9.48
CA GLU A 104 4.09 2.22 -9.26
C GLU A 104 3.42 1.66 -10.52
N ALA A 105 3.77 2.18 -11.70
CA ALA A 105 3.22 1.72 -12.97
C ALA A 105 3.60 0.26 -13.23
N ARG A 106 4.86 -0.09 -12.97
CA ARG A 106 5.34 -1.46 -13.12
C ARG A 106 4.81 -2.37 -12.02
N ALA A 107 4.66 -1.88 -10.79
CA ALA A 107 4.01 -2.65 -9.71
C ALA A 107 2.61 -3.12 -10.13
N VAL A 108 1.81 -2.22 -10.73
CA VAL A 108 0.48 -2.56 -11.25
C VAL A 108 0.56 -3.66 -12.31
N GLN A 109 1.40 -3.49 -13.34
CA GLN A 109 1.55 -4.46 -14.43
C GLN A 109 1.96 -5.86 -13.93
N VAL A 110 2.80 -5.92 -12.91
CA VAL A 110 3.30 -7.18 -12.34
C VAL A 110 2.24 -7.83 -11.44
N LEU A 111 1.52 -7.06 -10.63
CA LEU A 111 0.57 -7.59 -9.64
C LEU A 111 -0.82 -7.92 -10.21
N GLU A 112 -1.27 -7.22 -11.24
CA GLU A 112 -2.59 -7.40 -11.86
C GLU A 112 -2.87 -8.86 -12.27
N PRO A 113 -1.97 -9.57 -12.98
CA PRO A 113 -2.21 -10.97 -13.29
C PRO A 113 -2.10 -11.88 -12.06
N VAL A 114 -1.44 -11.49 -10.96
CA VAL A 114 -1.46 -12.29 -9.71
C VAL A 114 -2.83 -12.20 -9.05
N ALA A 115 -3.41 -11.00 -8.98
CA ALA A 115 -4.75 -10.79 -8.45
C ALA A 115 -5.81 -11.56 -9.28
N ALA A 116 -5.62 -11.66 -10.60
CA ALA A 116 -6.55 -12.36 -11.49
C ALA A 116 -6.35 -13.88 -11.58
N GLN A 117 -5.09 -14.36 -11.58
CA GLN A 117 -4.75 -15.73 -12.01
C GLN A 117 -4.28 -16.65 -10.88
N ALA A 118 -3.99 -16.14 -9.68
CA ALA A 118 -3.55 -16.94 -8.54
C ALA A 118 -4.66 -17.81 -7.89
N GLY A 119 -5.82 -17.93 -8.53
CA GLY A 119 -7.00 -18.60 -8.00
C GLY A 119 -7.90 -17.66 -7.18
N PRO A 120 -9.23 -17.61 -7.45
CA PRO A 120 -10.15 -16.73 -6.71
C PRO A 120 -10.10 -16.98 -5.20
N GLY A 121 -9.89 -15.92 -4.43
CA GLY A 121 -9.84 -16.00 -2.97
C GLY A 121 -8.60 -16.70 -2.41
N SER A 122 -7.58 -16.99 -3.21
CA SER A 122 -6.28 -17.44 -2.69
C SER A 122 -5.61 -16.33 -1.89
N PRO A 123 -4.79 -16.65 -0.87
CA PRO A 123 -4.03 -15.63 -0.14
C PRO A 123 -3.18 -14.73 -1.04
N ALA A 124 -2.57 -15.30 -2.09
CA ALA A 124 -1.76 -14.53 -3.04
C ALA A 124 -2.59 -13.54 -3.88
N SER A 125 -3.77 -13.96 -4.35
CA SER A 125 -4.69 -13.07 -5.08
C SER A 125 -5.18 -11.92 -4.19
N GLN A 126 -5.50 -12.21 -2.91
CA GLN A 126 -5.94 -11.23 -1.94
C GLN A 126 -4.84 -10.23 -1.60
N LEU A 127 -3.60 -10.69 -1.36
CA LEU A 127 -2.46 -9.79 -1.13
C LEU A 127 -2.21 -8.90 -2.34
N ALA A 128 -2.19 -9.47 -3.55
CA ALA A 128 -1.99 -8.70 -4.78
C ALA A 128 -3.09 -7.63 -4.97
N ALA A 129 -4.35 -7.97 -4.70
CA ALA A 129 -5.47 -7.02 -4.78
C ALA A 129 -5.32 -5.86 -3.77
N LEU A 130 -4.90 -6.16 -2.54
CA LEU A 130 -4.64 -5.13 -1.52
C LEU A 130 -3.50 -4.19 -1.93
N LEU A 131 -2.39 -4.74 -2.42
CA LEU A 131 -1.25 -3.97 -2.90
C LEU A 131 -1.63 -3.10 -4.11
N LEU A 132 -2.41 -3.63 -5.05
CA LEU A 132 -2.94 -2.87 -6.19
C LEU A 132 -3.82 -1.71 -5.74
N GLY A 133 -4.68 -1.91 -4.74
CA GLY A 133 -5.47 -0.83 -4.15
C GLY A 133 -4.57 0.30 -3.63
N GLN A 134 -3.56 -0.05 -2.84
CA GLN A 134 -2.62 0.91 -2.27
C GLN A 134 -1.80 1.67 -3.32
N VAL A 135 -1.28 0.98 -4.34
CA VAL A 135 -0.52 1.60 -5.42
C VAL A 135 -1.42 2.54 -6.24
N ASN A 136 -2.64 2.10 -6.58
CA ASN A 136 -3.57 2.93 -7.33
C ASN A 136 -3.99 4.19 -6.56
N ASP A 137 -4.14 4.10 -5.25
CA ASP A 137 -4.49 5.26 -4.43
C ASP A 137 -3.35 6.28 -4.37
N ARG A 138 -2.09 5.83 -4.29
CA ARG A 138 -0.92 6.72 -4.41
C ARG A 138 -0.82 7.37 -5.79
N LEU A 139 -1.02 6.62 -6.87
CA LEU A 139 -1.09 7.19 -8.22
C LEU A 139 -2.15 8.29 -8.35
N LYS A 140 -3.35 8.08 -7.76
CA LYS A 140 -4.40 9.11 -7.73
C LYS A 140 -3.97 10.34 -6.92
N GLN A 141 -3.33 10.14 -5.78
CA GLN A 141 -2.82 11.23 -4.94
C GLN A 141 -1.73 12.03 -5.65
N ALA A 142 -0.78 11.36 -6.31
CA ALA A 142 0.28 12.00 -7.10
C ALA A 142 -0.29 12.85 -8.24
N ARG A 143 -1.30 12.33 -8.97
CA ARG A 143 -2.00 13.10 -10.01
C ARG A 143 -2.68 14.35 -9.46
N ARG A 144 -3.37 14.24 -8.32
CA ARG A 144 -4.02 15.39 -7.66
C ARG A 144 -3.00 16.43 -7.21
N ALA A 145 -1.88 16.00 -6.62
CA ALA A 145 -0.81 16.88 -6.20
C ALA A 145 -0.19 17.63 -7.40
N GLN A 146 0.01 16.93 -8.52
CA GLN A 146 0.51 17.52 -9.75
C GLN A 146 -0.45 18.56 -10.34
N GLN A 147 -1.76 18.26 -10.38
CA GLN A 147 -2.78 19.22 -10.84
C GLN A 147 -2.82 20.48 -9.98
N LEU A 148 -2.77 20.34 -8.65
CA LEU A 148 -2.73 21.48 -7.73
C LEU A 148 -1.46 22.33 -7.93
N LYS A 149 -0.33 21.69 -8.19
CA LYS A 149 0.93 22.38 -8.47
C LYS A 149 0.84 23.19 -9.77
N GLU A 150 0.28 22.61 -10.83
CA GLU A 150 0.06 23.31 -12.10
C GLU A 150 -0.85 24.53 -11.94
N GLN A 151 -1.95 24.41 -11.19
CA GLN A 151 -2.84 25.52 -10.87
C GLN A 151 -2.13 26.63 -10.09
N LEU A 152 -1.29 26.28 -9.10
CA LEU A 152 -0.51 27.27 -8.36
C LEU A 152 0.50 28.01 -9.24
N ASP A 153 1.15 27.30 -10.16
CA ASP A 153 2.13 27.88 -11.06
C ASP A 153 1.47 28.81 -12.10
N GLU A 154 0.25 28.47 -12.55
CA GLU A 154 -0.57 29.33 -13.39
C GLU A 154 -0.97 30.62 -12.65
N LEU A 155 -1.47 30.52 -11.41
CA LEU A 155 -1.83 31.68 -10.60
C LEU A 155 -0.64 32.62 -10.37
N LYS A 156 0.54 32.06 -10.06
CA LYS A 156 1.78 32.85 -9.92
C LYS A 156 2.19 33.54 -11.22
N ASN A 157 1.96 32.89 -12.37
CA ASN A 157 2.24 33.50 -13.66
C ASN A 157 1.30 34.69 -13.93
N ILE A 158 0.00 34.52 -13.65
CA ILE A 158 -1.00 35.60 -13.76
C ILE A 158 -0.62 36.78 -12.86
N GLU A 159 -0.24 36.52 -11.62
CA GLU A 159 0.21 37.56 -10.68
C GLU A 159 1.41 38.34 -11.21
N ARG A 160 2.45 37.65 -11.70
CA ARG A 160 3.63 38.28 -12.29
C ARG A 160 3.27 39.17 -13.49
N GLN A 161 2.39 38.69 -14.37
CA GLN A 161 1.92 39.46 -15.52
C GLN A 161 1.10 40.70 -15.11
N LEU A 162 0.34 40.62 -14.02
CA LEU A 162 -0.41 41.76 -13.48
C LEU A 162 0.53 42.82 -12.89
N ILE A 163 1.54 42.40 -12.11
CA ILE A 163 2.56 43.31 -11.56
C ILE A 163 3.34 44.00 -12.68
N GLU A 164 3.75 43.25 -13.71
CA GLU A 164 4.50 43.80 -14.84
C GLU A 164 3.66 44.76 -15.68
N ARG A 165 2.37 44.48 -15.88
CA ARG A 165 1.44 45.43 -16.49
C ARG A 165 1.30 46.69 -15.63
N GLY A 166 1.09 46.54 -14.32
CA GLY A 166 0.99 47.65 -13.37
C GLY A 166 2.21 48.57 -13.40
N ARG A 167 3.42 48.01 -13.46
CA ARG A 167 4.68 48.77 -13.59
C ARG A 167 4.77 49.55 -14.91
N ARG A 168 4.32 48.96 -16.03
CA ARG A 168 4.34 49.63 -17.34
C ARG A 168 3.33 50.77 -17.45
N SER A 169 2.24 50.72 -16.70
CA SER A 169 1.20 51.76 -16.66
C SER A 169 1.48 52.92 -15.69
N ALA A 170 2.57 52.87 -14.90
CA ALA A 170 2.93 53.96 -14.00
C ALA A 170 3.56 55.14 -14.80
N PRO A 171 3.05 56.38 -14.68
CA PRO A 171 3.57 57.53 -15.42
C PRO A 171 4.99 57.90 -14.97
N PRO A 172 5.86 58.43 -15.86
CA PRO A 172 7.19 58.86 -15.48
C PRO A 172 7.10 59.99 -14.46
N THR A 173 7.62 59.77 -13.26
CA THR A 173 7.83 60.81 -12.26
C THR A 173 8.90 61.76 -12.80
N ARG A 174 8.49 62.94 -13.28
CA ARG A 174 9.43 64.01 -13.66
C ARG A 174 10.09 64.58 -12.40
N PRO A 175 11.42 64.79 -12.40
CA PRO A 175 12.14 65.45 -11.32
C PRO A 175 11.83 66.95 -11.24
#